data_AF-A0A2M9LDX3-F1
#
_entry.id   AF-A0A2M9LDX3-F1
#
_cell.length_a   1.000
_cell.length_b   1.000
_cell.length_c   1.000
_cell.angle_alpha   90.00
_cell.angle_beta   90.00
_cell.angle_gamma   90.00
#
_symmetry.space_group_name_H-M   'P 1'
#
loop_
_entity.id
_entity.type
_entity.pdbx_description
1 polymer ?
#
loop_
_entity_poly.entity_id
_entity_poly.type
_entity_poly.pdbx_seq_one_letter_code
_entity_poly.pdbx_strand_id
1 'polypeptide(L)'
;MLIGEKVLLRARQESDVAVLHAELYEDVAVRTRTDGRPWRPLPVEASPFRVTGAEESAVFSAVERASGELAGAAVLWGVNTHHRSAHLGMSLRPAVRGRGFGTDVVRVLCRYGFEVRGLHRLQVDTLADNTAMIGAAERAGFRVEGTMRGAAWVSGRFVDEVVLGLLAEDWAP
;
A
#
# COMPACT_ATOMS: atom_id res chain seq x y z
N MET A 1 15.11 -8.34 -4.40
CA MET A 1 14.20 -8.31 -3.23
C MET A 1 14.59 -7.12 -2.37
N LEU A 2 13.62 -6.41 -1.79
CA LEU A 2 13.88 -5.32 -0.86
C LEU A 2 13.63 -5.82 0.57
N ILE A 3 14.62 -5.72 1.44
CA ILE A 3 14.59 -6.36 2.77
C ILE A 3 14.29 -5.32 3.84
N GLY A 4 13.19 -5.49 4.57
CA GLY A 4 12.86 -4.73 5.79
C GLY A 4 13.30 -5.46 7.04
N GLU A 5 12.91 -4.96 8.21
CA GLU A 5 13.21 -5.60 9.49
C GLU A 5 12.42 -6.91 9.66
N LYS A 6 11.12 -6.88 9.35
CA LYS A 6 10.14 -7.95 9.53
C LYS A 6 9.61 -8.51 8.22
N VAL A 7 9.55 -7.69 7.17
CA VAL A 7 9.05 -8.09 5.85
C VAL A 7 10.15 -8.02 4.79
N LEU A 8 9.95 -8.73 3.70
CA LEU A 8 10.64 -8.48 2.44
C LEU A 8 9.60 -8.19 1.36
N LEU A 9 9.93 -7.29 0.44
CA LEU A 9 9.14 -6.99 -0.74
C LEU A 9 9.81 -7.65 -1.95
N ARG A 10 9.05 -8.47 -2.68
CA ARG A 10 9.51 -9.14 -3.91
C ARG A 10 8.52 -8.95 -5.04
N ALA A 11 8.97 -9.25 -6.26
CA ALA A 11 8.10 -9.35 -7.41
C ALA A 11 6.92 -10.31 -7.10
N ARG A 12 5.73 -9.91 -7.54
CA ARG A 12 4.52 -10.70 -7.35
C ARG A 12 4.57 -11.95 -8.23
N GLN A 13 4.22 -13.08 -7.63
CA GLN A 13 4.14 -14.37 -8.30
C GLN A 13 2.67 -14.73 -8.54
N GLU A 14 2.43 -15.57 -9.53
CA GLU A 14 1.08 -16.05 -9.85
C GLU A 14 0.43 -16.77 -8.66
N SER A 15 1.21 -17.54 -7.89
CA SER A 15 0.75 -18.22 -6.67
C SER A 15 0.27 -17.26 -5.57
N ASP A 16 0.79 -16.03 -5.52
CA ASP A 16 0.32 -15.02 -4.56
C ASP A 16 -1.06 -14.50 -4.92
N VAL A 17 -1.40 -14.45 -6.21
CA VAL A 17 -2.63 -13.84 -6.70
C VAL A 17 -3.85 -14.55 -6.12
N ALA A 18 -3.83 -15.89 -6.05
CA ALA A 18 -4.91 -16.66 -5.47
C ALA A 18 -5.13 -16.33 -3.99
N VAL A 19 -4.05 -16.22 -3.21
CA VAL A 19 -4.12 -15.89 -1.77
C VAL A 19 -4.57 -14.44 -1.56
N LEU A 20 -4.01 -13.49 -2.30
CA LEU A 20 -4.40 -12.08 -2.21
C LEU A 20 -5.84 -11.86 -2.67
N HIS A 21 -6.31 -12.60 -3.67
CA HIS A 21 -7.70 -12.56 -4.10
C HIS A 21 -8.62 -13.02 -2.96
N ALA A 22 -8.41 -14.24 -2.46
CA ALA A 22 -9.25 -14.82 -1.42
C ALA A 22 -9.25 -14.01 -0.11
N GLU A 23 -8.09 -13.49 0.31
CA GLU A 23 -7.98 -12.87 1.64
C GLU A 23 -8.08 -11.34 1.64
N LEU A 24 -7.90 -10.67 0.49
CA LEU A 24 -7.94 -9.21 0.41
C LEU A 24 -8.99 -8.67 -0.57
N TYR A 25 -9.28 -9.39 -1.66
CA TYR A 25 -10.30 -8.96 -2.63
C TYR A 25 -11.70 -9.40 -2.21
N GLU A 26 -11.84 -10.64 -1.73
CA GLU A 26 -13.13 -11.20 -1.30
C GLU A 26 -13.55 -10.72 0.10
N ASP A 27 -12.63 -10.14 0.89
CA ASP A 27 -13.00 -9.36 2.08
C ASP A 27 -13.65 -8.03 1.65
N VAL A 28 -14.93 -8.09 1.27
CA VAL A 28 -15.69 -6.94 0.73
C VAL A 28 -15.69 -5.76 1.71
N ALA A 29 -15.79 -6.03 3.01
CA ALA A 29 -15.81 -5.01 4.05
C ALA A 29 -14.51 -4.22 4.10
N VAL A 30 -13.36 -4.87 3.96
CA VAL A 30 -12.06 -4.19 3.88
C VAL A 30 -11.82 -3.61 2.48
N ARG A 31 -12.21 -4.33 1.44
CA ARG A 31 -11.96 -3.93 0.05
C ARG A 31 -12.67 -2.63 -0.31
N THR A 32 -13.92 -2.45 0.13
CA THR A 32 -14.68 -1.20 -0.02
C THR A 32 -14.08 0.00 0.71
N ARG A 33 -13.12 -0.23 1.63
CA ARG A 33 -12.41 0.83 2.37
C ARG A 33 -11.01 1.11 1.82
N THR A 34 -10.51 0.28 0.91
CA THR A 34 -9.10 0.32 0.44
C THR A 34 -8.97 0.58 -1.06
N ASP A 35 -10.06 0.55 -1.82
CA ASP A 35 -10.10 0.89 -3.24
C ASP A 35 -11.25 1.87 -3.50
N GLY A 36 -10.98 2.95 -4.24
CA GLY A 36 -12.00 3.94 -4.60
C GLY A 36 -13.01 3.43 -5.64
N ARG A 37 -12.74 2.29 -6.29
CA ARG A 37 -13.66 1.68 -7.26
C ARG A 37 -14.66 0.77 -6.54
N PRO A 38 -15.91 0.69 -7.02
CA PRO A 38 -16.89 -0.24 -6.49
C PRO A 38 -16.38 -1.68 -6.55
N TRP A 39 -16.55 -2.41 -5.45
CA TRP A 39 -16.33 -3.85 -5.44
C TRP A 39 -17.30 -4.53 -6.41
N ARG A 40 -16.82 -5.56 -7.10
CA ARG A 40 -17.62 -6.40 -7.99
C ARG A 40 -17.22 -7.87 -7.80
N PRO A 41 -18.14 -8.82 -7.96
CA PRO A 41 -17.76 -10.23 -7.96
C PRO A 41 -16.88 -10.49 -9.19
N LEU A 42 -15.61 -10.83 -8.96
CA LEU A 42 -14.66 -11.16 -10.02
C LEU A 42 -14.10 -12.56 -9.75
N PRO A 43 -13.92 -13.39 -10.79
CA PRO A 43 -13.17 -14.63 -10.64
C PRO A 43 -11.66 -14.33 -10.48
N VAL A 44 -10.89 -15.30 -9.99
CA VAL A 44 -9.47 -15.12 -9.66
C VAL A 44 -8.62 -14.74 -10.89
N GLU A 45 -9.01 -15.17 -12.07
CA GLU A 45 -8.37 -14.84 -13.36
C GLU A 45 -8.47 -13.35 -13.69
N ALA A 46 -9.49 -12.66 -13.15
CA ALA A 46 -9.69 -11.22 -13.27
C ALA A 46 -9.24 -10.45 -12.01
N SER A 47 -8.50 -11.09 -11.11
CA SER A 47 -8.06 -10.49 -9.85
C SER A 47 -7.27 -9.19 -10.09
N PRO A 48 -7.56 -8.10 -9.36
CA PRO A 48 -6.81 -6.85 -9.46
C PRO A 48 -5.38 -6.98 -8.92
N PHE A 49 -5.03 -8.09 -8.25
CA PHE A 49 -3.68 -8.35 -7.78
C PHE A 49 -2.77 -8.92 -8.87
N ARG A 50 -3.30 -9.31 -10.03
CA ARG A 50 -2.48 -9.77 -11.16
C ARG A 50 -1.53 -8.67 -11.63
N VAL A 51 -0.34 -9.08 -12.04
CA VAL A 51 0.59 -8.17 -12.74
C VAL A 51 0.12 -8.05 -14.18
N THR A 52 -0.48 -6.91 -14.51
CA THR A 52 -0.71 -6.51 -15.89
C THR A 52 0.49 -5.64 -16.28
N GLY A 53 1.13 -5.89 -17.42
CA GLY A 53 2.44 -5.34 -17.78
C GLY A 53 2.54 -3.82 -17.99
N ALA A 54 1.70 -3.03 -17.32
CA ALA A 54 1.78 -1.57 -17.31
C ALA A 54 2.99 -1.12 -16.47
N GLU A 55 3.94 -0.46 -17.14
CA GLU A 55 5.19 0.05 -16.56
C GLU A 55 4.99 1.16 -15.50
N GLU A 56 3.75 1.61 -15.31
CA GLU A 56 3.42 2.80 -14.50
C GLU A 56 3.34 2.53 -12.98
N SER A 57 3.32 1.27 -12.55
CA SER A 57 3.26 0.92 -11.12
C SER A 57 4.24 -0.19 -10.74
N ALA A 58 4.90 -0.03 -9.59
CA ALA A 58 5.74 -1.06 -8.98
C ALA A 58 4.91 -1.83 -7.96
N VAL A 59 4.53 -3.07 -8.31
CA VAL A 59 3.73 -3.96 -7.46
C VAL A 59 4.61 -5.01 -6.78
N PHE A 60 4.38 -5.22 -5.48
CA PHE A 60 5.15 -6.15 -4.67
C PHE A 60 4.26 -7.10 -3.88
N SER A 61 4.73 -8.32 -3.69
CA SER A 61 4.26 -9.19 -2.62
C SER A 61 5.09 -8.91 -1.37
N ALA A 62 4.41 -8.62 -0.26
CA ALA A 62 5.01 -8.48 1.05
C ALA A 62 5.02 -9.85 1.72
N VAL A 63 6.18 -10.31 2.17
CA VAL A 63 6.40 -11.63 2.76
C VAL A 63 7.02 -11.45 4.14
N GLU A 64 6.52 -12.16 5.15
CA GLU A 64 7.13 -12.19 6.48
C GLU A 64 8.51 -12.86 6.40
N ARG A 65 9.55 -12.20 6.93
CA ARG A 65 10.93 -12.71 6.86
C ARG A 65 11.14 -13.97 7.68
N ALA A 66 10.49 -14.08 8.84
CA ALA A 66 10.69 -15.19 9.77
C ALA A 66 10.08 -16.50 9.26
N SER A 67 8.88 -16.45 8.68
CA SER A 67 8.13 -17.62 8.24
C SER A 67 8.21 -17.86 6.73
N GLY A 68 8.53 -16.84 5.93
CA GLY A 68 8.42 -16.90 4.47
C GLY A 68 6.97 -16.83 3.98
N GLU A 69 5.99 -16.63 4.87
CA GLU A 69 4.58 -16.55 4.51
C GLU A 69 4.25 -15.22 3.84
N LEU A 70 3.36 -15.27 2.84
CA LEU A 70 2.83 -14.08 2.21
C LEU A 70 2.09 -13.25 3.27
N ALA A 71 2.52 -12.03 3.53
CA ALA A 71 1.89 -11.11 4.48
C ALA A 71 0.85 -10.20 3.80
N GLY A 72 1.00 -9.92 2.51
CA GLY A 72 0.07 -9.09 1.76
C GLY A 72 0.64 -8.52 0.46
N ALA A 73 0.07 -7.40 0.04
CA ALA A 73 0.44 -6.67 -1.17
C ALA A 73 0.94 -5.27 -0.82
N ALA A 74 1.92 -4.78 -1.56
CA ALA A 74 2.42 -3.42 -1.50
C ALA A 74 2.53 -2.86 -2.92
N VAL A 75 2.39 -1.55 -3.08
CA VAL A 75 2.43 -0.91 -4.39
C VAL A 75 2.95 0.53 -4.27
N LEU A 76 3.70 0.94 -5.28
CA LEU A 76 4.03 2.33 -5.57
C LEU A 76 3.49 2.67 -6.96
N TRP A 77 2.65 3.69 -7.09
CA TRP A 77 1.95 4.05 -8.34
C TRP A 77 1.92 5.57 -8.56
N GLY A 78 1.41 5.98 -9.72
CA GLY A 78 1.29 7.40 -10.07
C GLY A 78 2.66 8.06 -10.17
N VAL A 79 3.66 7.33 -10.68
CA VAL A 79 5.03 7.84 -10.78
C VAL A 79 5.08 8.98 -11.78
N ASN A 80 5.30 10.18 -11.27
CA ASN A 80 5.59 11.34 -12.09
C ASN A 80 7.11 11.52 -12.17
N THR A 81 7.69 11.27 -13.35
CA THR A 81 9.15 11.35 -13.55
C THR A 81 9.66 12.78 -13.60
N HIS A 82 8.83 13.75 -14.00
CA HIS A 82 9.19 15.16 -14.01
C HIS A 82 9.23 15.76 -12.60
N HIS A 83 8.15 15.56 -11.83
CA HIS A 83 8.04 16.03 -10.44
C HIS A 83 8.74 15.11 -9.44
N ARG A 84 9.18 13.93 -9.87
CA ARG A 84 9.82 12.90 -9.05
C ARG A 84 8.96 12.54 -7.84
N SER A 85 7.68 12.28 -8.07
CA SER A 85 6.72 11.95 -7.01
C SER A 85 5.97 10.65 -7.28
N ALA A 86 5.51 9.98 -6.24
CA ALA A 86 4.64 8.81 -6.34
C ALA A 86 3.76 8.63 -5.10
N HIS A 87 2.71 7.82 -5.25
CA HIS A 87 1.89 7.36 -4.15
C HIS A 87 2.38 5.97 -3.72
N LEU A 88 2.22 5.65 -2.44
CA LEU A 88 2.48 4.33 -1.90
C LEU A 88 1.30 3.80 -1.10
N GLY A 89 1.20 2.48 -1.01
CA GLY A 89 0.10 1.82 -0.34
C GLY A 89 0.32 0.33 -0.17
N MET A 90 -0.50 -0.26 0.69
CA MET A 90 -0.41 -1.67 1.03
C MET A 90 -1.76 -2.21 1.50
N SER A 91 -1.90 -3.53 1.42
CA SER A 91 -2.96 -4.26 2.08
C SER A 91 -2.38 -5.54 2.68
N LEU A 92 -2.58 -5.71 3.99
CA LEU A 92 -2.07 -6.86 4.75
C LEU A 92 -3.20 -7.86 5.00
N ARG A 93 -2.85 -9.15 4.91
CA ARG A 93 -3.75 -10.26 5.23
C ARG A 93 -4.25 -10.12 6.68
N PRO A 94 -5.52 -10.44 6.97
CA PRO A 94 -6.08 -10.31 8.31
C PRO A 94 -5.23 -10.96 9.41
N ALA A 95 -4.72 -12.18 9.14
CA ALA A 95 -3.95 -12.98 10.09
C ALA A 95 -2.64 -12.34 10.58
N VAL A 96 -2.13 -11.33 9.86
CA VAL A 96 -0.83 -10.70 10.19
C VAL A 96 -0.93 -9.25 10.65
N ARG A 97 -2.14 -8.69 10.73
CA ARG A 97 -2.36 -7.31 11.19
C ARG A 97 -2.00 -7.17 12.67
N GLY A 98 -1.67 -5.95 13.10
CA GLY A 98 -1.28 -5.66 14.49
C GLY A 98 0.14 -6.11 14.90
N ARG A 99 0.87 -6.83 14.03
CA ARG A 99 2.23 -7.35 14.32
C ARG A 99 3.37 -6.39 13.93
N GLY A 100 3.03 -5.17 13.49
CA GLY A 100 3.97 -4.13 13.09
C GLY A 100 4.47 -4.21 11.64
N PHE A 101 3.96 -5.14 10.83
CA PHE A 101 4.36 -5.27 9.42
C PHE A 101 4.01 -4.05 8.57
N GLY A 102 2.94 -3.34 8.91
CA GLY A 102 2.53 -2.16 8.15
C GLY A 102 3.61 -1.07 8.11
N THR A 103 4.15 -0.71 9.28
CA THR A 103 5.22 0.28 9.37
C THR A 103 6.46 -0.17 8.59
N ASP A 104 6.82 -1.44 8.67
CA ASP A 104 8.00 -1.96 7.99
C ASP A 104 7.82 -2.00 6.46
N VAL A 105 6.63 -2.37 5.96
CA VAL A 105 6.30 -2.27 4.53
C VAL A 105 6.44 -0.82 4.03
N VAL A 106 5.90 0.16 4.77
CA VAL A 106 6.01 1.58 4.40
C VAL A 106 7.47 2.01 4.32
N ARG A 107 8.30 1.65 5.31
CA ARG A 107 9.74 1.97 5.30
C ARG A 107 10.46 1.35 4.10
N VAL A 108 10.17 0.09 3.77
CA VAL A 108 10.77 -0.57 2.60
C VAL A 108 10.34 0.11 1.29
N LEU A 109 9.08 0.55 1.18
CA LEU A 109 8.62 1.33 0.03
C LEU A 109 9.27 2.72 -0.04
N CYS A 110 9.50 3.37 1.11
CA CYS A 110 10.23 4.65 1.16
C CYS A 110 11.64 4.50 0.62
N ARG A 111 12.37 3.49 1.09
CA ARG A 111 13.71 3.18 0.59
C ARG A 111 13.71 2.92 -0.91
N TYR A 112 12.73 2.15 -1.42
CA TYR A 112 12.59 1.95 -2.86
C TYR A 112 12.30 3.26 -3.62
N GLY A 113 11.39 4.09 -3.11
CA GLY A 113 11.05 5.37 -3.73
C GLY A 113 12.23 6.35 -3.77
N PHE A 114 12.91 6.54 -2.65
CA PHE A 114 13.97 7.53 -2.52
C PHE A 114 15.32 7.05 -3.07
N GLU A 115 15.79 5.86 -2.70
CA GLU A 115 17.11 5.37 -3.11
C GLU A 115 17.10 4.76 -4.51
N VAL A 116 16.13 3.88 -4.81
CA VAL A 116 16.13 3.11 -6.06
C VAL A 116 15.50 3.91 -7.20
N ARG A 117 14.42 4.64 -6.92
CA ARG A 117 13.68 5.42 -7.93
C ARG A 117 14.10 6.88 -7.98
N GLY A 118 14.91 7.35 -7.03
CA GLY A 118 15.37 8.74 -6.99
C GLY A 118 14.22 9.73 -6.89
N LEU A 119 13.11 9.38 -6.23
CA LEU A 119 11.99 10.29 -6.05
C LEU A 119 12.34 11.40 -5.05
N HIS A 120 11.69 12.55 -5.20
CA HIS A 120 11.76 13.67 -4.29
C HIS A 120 10.66 13.59 -3.22
N ARG A 121 9.50 13.03 -3.56
CA ARG A 121 8.33 13.02 -2.69
C ARG A 121 7.55 11.70 -2.77
N LEU A 122 7.10 11.22 -1.62
CA LEU A 122 6.14 10.12 -1.51
C LEU A 122 4.87 10.58 -0.82
N GLN A 123 3.74 10.01 -1.22
CA GLN A 123 2.42 10.34 -0.68
C GLN A 123 1.65 9.07 -0.26
N VAL A 124 0.86 9.20 0.79
CA VAL A 124 -0.16 8.24 1.22
C VAL A 124 -1.50 8.97 1.28
N ASP A 125 -2.51 8.37 0.66
CA ASP A 125 -3.91 8.77 0.78
C ASP A 125 -4.66 7.64 1.47
N THR A 126 -5.40 7.95 2.53
CA THR A 126 -6.16 6.94 3.26
C THR A 126 -7.38 7.54 3.95
N LEU A 127 -8.36 6.72 4.30
CA LEU A 127 -9.52 7.18 5.04
C LEU A 127 -9.09 7.85 6.36
N ALA A 128 -9.72 8.96 6.72
CA ALA A 128 -9.38 9.72 7.93
C ALA A 128 -9.55 8.89 9.23
N ASP A 129 -10.36 7.83 9.19
CA ASP A 129 -10.56 6.88 10.30
C ASP A 129 -9.60 5.66 10.25
N ASN A 130 -8.70 5.58 9.27
CA ASN A 130 -7.69 4.52 9.15
C ASN A 130 -6.45 4.80 10.02
N THR A 131 -6.64 4.80 11.34
CA THR A 131 -5.60 5.06 12.33
C THR A 131 -4.39 4.13 12.20
N ALA A 132 -4.59 2.90 11.71
CA ALA A 132 -3.52 1.93 11.49
C ALA A 132 -2.57 2.37 10.38
N MET A 133 -3.09 2.82 9.23
CA MET A 133 -2.27 3.31 8.12
C MET A 133 -1.62 4.65 8.45
N ILE A 134 -2.38 5.58 9.05
CA ILE A 134 -1.89 6.90 9.49
C ILE A 134 -0.69 6.71 10.44
N GLY A 135 -0.86 5.91 11.49
CA GLY A 135 0.23 5.65 12.44
C GLY A 135 1.42 4.90 11.83
N ALA A 136 1.20 4.05 10.82
CA ALA A 136 2.29 3.40 10.09
C ALA A 136 3.11 4.39 9.26
N ALA A 137 2.43 5.32 8.58
CA ALA A 137 3.06 6.40 7.81
C ALA A 137 3.80 7.40 8.71
N GLU A 138 3.17 7.86 9.80
CA GLU A 138 3.81 8.78 10.76
C GLU A 138 5.08 8.18 11.38
N ARG A 139 5.06 6.89 11.75
CA ARG A 139 6.26 6.17 12.24
C ARG A 139 7.35 5.97 11.18
N ALA A 140 7.02 6.19 9.91
CA ALA A 140 7.97 6.21 8.80
C ALA A 140 8.40 7.63 8.41
N GLY A 141 7.93 8.67 9.14
CA GLY A 141 8.33 10.06 8.95
C GLY A 141 7.32 10.92 8.19
N PHE A 142 6.22 10.35 7.69
CA PHE A 142 5.20 11.13 6.98
C PHE A 142 4.51 12.14 7.89
N ARG A 143 4.04 13.24 7.31
CA ARG A 143 3.24 14.26 7.97
C ARG A 143 1.89 14.41 7.29
N VAL A 144 0.84 14.65 8.07
CA VAL A 144 -0.48 15.01 7.54
C VAL A 144 -0.39 16.41 6.92
N GLU A 145 -0.82 16.52 5.66
CA GLU A 145 -0.80 17.77 4.90
C GLU A 145 -2.19 18.34 4.68
N GLY A 146 -3.23 17.51 4.76
CA GLY A 146 -4.61 17.97 4.63
C GLY A 146 -5.65 16.85 4.69
N THR A 147 -6.91 17.27 4.72
CA THR A 147 -8.08 16.39 4.72
C THR A 147 -8.98 16.71 3.53
N MET A 148 -9.30 15.70 2.74
CA MET A 148 -10.25 15.78 1.64
C MET A 148 -11.63 15.37 2.13
N ARG A 149 -12.51 16.37 2.33
CA ARG A 149 -13.86 16.14 2.88
C ARG A 149 -14.74 15.38 1.89
N GLY A 150 -15.38 14.31 2.35
CA GLY A 150 -16.30 13.50 1.54
C GLY A 150 -15.68 12.86 0.30
N ALA A 151 -14.37 12.61 0.31
CA ALA A 151 -13.63 12.10 -0.84
C ALA A 151 -13.92 10.63 -1.19
N ALA A 152 -14.29 9.81 -0.21
CA ALA A 152 -14.49 8.37 -0.40
C ALA A 152 -15.92 7.93 -0.11
N TRP A 153 -16.48 7.07 -0.96
CA TRP A 153 -17.74 6.38 -0.70
C TRP A 153 -17.48 5.04 -0.01
N VAL A 154 -17.93 4.90 1.23
CA VAL A 154 -17.68 3.71 2.05
C VAL A 154 -18.97 3.29 2.74
N SER A 155 -19.41 2.06 2.48
CA SER A 155 -20.55 1.42 3.17
C SER A 155 -21.80 2.32 3.29
N GLY A 156 -22.18 3.00 2.21
CA GLY A 156 -23.42 3.78 2.14
C GLY A 156 -23.28 5.26 2.53
N ARG A 157 -22.07 5.76 2.81
CA ARG A 157 -21.85 7.17 3.14
C ARG A 157 -20.55 7.69 2.54
N PHE A 158 -20.49 9.01 2.34
CA PHE A 158 -19.22 9.69 2.07
C PHE A 158 -18.44 9.87 3.37
N VAL A 159 -17.13 9.63 3.29
CA VAL A 159 -16.17 9.79 4.38
C VAL A 159 -14.97 10.58 3.91
N ASP A 160 -14.25 11.16 4.88
CA ASP A 160 -13.08 11.97 4.61
C ASP A 160 -11.85 11.09 4.35
N GLU A 161 -10.94 11.59 3.52
CA GLU A 161 -9.59 11.05 3.36
C GLU A 161 -8.57 12.04 3.92
N VAL A 162 -7.44 11.52 4.37
CA VAL A 162 -6.29 12.29 4.80
C VAL A 162 -5.13 12.04 3.84
N VAL A 163 -4.44 13.11 3.51
CA VAL A 163 -3.23 13.09 2.68
C VAL A 163 -2.02 13.25 3.59
N LEU A 164 -1.07 12.32 3.46
CA LEU A 164 0.21 12.41 4.13
C LEU A 164 1.35 12.46 3.12
N GLY A 165 2.33 13.33 3.36
CA GLY A 165 3.51 13.49 2.53
C GLY A 165 4.81 13.20 3.29
N LEU A 166 5.81 12.71 2.55
CA LEU A 166 7.20 12.61 3.00
C LEU A 166 8.13 13.09 1.89
N LEU A 167 8.98 14.06 2.21
CA LEU A 167 10.03 14.57 1.33
C LEU A 167 11.32 13.77 1.55
N ALA A 168 12.12 13.64 0.49
CA ALA A 168 13.39 12.94 0.55
C ALA A 168 14.38 13.55 1.56
N GLU A 169 14.31 14.87 1.80
CA GLU A 169 15.16 15.56 2.78
C GLU A 169 14.76 15.32 4.24
N ASP A 170 13.48 15.02 4.48
CA ASP A 170 12.94 14.69 5.81
C ASP A 170 13.05 13.18 6.12
N TRP A 171 13.43 12.38 5.14
CA TRP A 171 13.50 10.92 5.28
C TRP A 171 14.81 10.48 5.95
N ALA A 172 14.66 9.78 7.09
CA ALA A 172 15.75 9.08 7.76
C ALA A 172 15.71 7.58 7.37
N PRO A 173 16.80 7.03 6.78
CA PRO A 173 16.87 5.62 6.36
C PRO A 173 16.74 4.60 7.49
#